data_AF-A0A7S8WHE5-F1
#
_entry.id   AF-A0A7S8WHE5-F1
#
_cell.length_a   1.000
_cell.length_b   1.000
_cell.length_c   1.000
_cell.angle_alpha   90.00
_cell.angle_beta   90.00
_cell.angle_gamma   90.00
#
_symmetry.space_group_name_H-M   'P 1'
#
loop_
_entity.id
_entity.type
_entity.pdbx_description
1 polymer ?
#
loop_
_entity_poly.entity_id
_entity_poly.type
_entity_poly.pdbx_seq_one_letter_code
_entity_poly.pdbx_strand_id
1 'polypeptide(L)'
;MPQPDQQLERKYITHAELHDLFFVISQHIGFTIEDIEDYEEDIFNLIELWREQGYIDIYIEDSDRRYGRAKSMASVRNSVPYYLNMYHARVVKGEYDPLLVITFEDTDQVHPDGHEMKVASIRFMAIHDDLFGEQDPKVKFNDAAMKQIRKKIDAYRKQGDQYNEEKKGSQ
;
A
#
# COMPACT_ATOMS: atom_id res chain seq x y z
N MET A 1 -27.55 -6.00 18.17
CA MET A 1 -28.01 -5.67 16.80
C MET A 1 -26.81 -5.84 15.88
N PRO A 2 -26.89 -6.62 14.80
CA PRO A 2 -25.81 -6.65 13.82
C PRO A 2 -25.76 -5.27 13.14
N GLN A 3 -24.60 -4.63 13.13
CA GLN A 3 -24.39 -3.40 12.37
C GLN A 3 -24.60 -3.71 10.88
N PRO A 4 -25.20 -2.78 10.10
CA PRO A 4 -25.34 -2.95 8.65
C PRO A 4 -23.96 -3.16 8.02
N ASP A 5 -23.90 -4.01 6.98
CA ASP A 5 -22.68 -4.42 6.28
C ASP A 5 -21.68 -3.27 6.15
N GLN A 6 -20.57 -3.39 6.86
CA GLN A 6 -19.41 -2.51 6.67
C GLN A 6 -19.02 -2.61 5.20
N GLN A 7 -19.04 -1.49 4.47
CA GLN A 7 -18.71 -1.44 3.04
C GLN A 7 -17.20 -1.61 2.86
N LEU A 8 -16.75 -2.85 2.98
CA LEU A 8 -15.39 -3.30 2.81
C LEU A 8 -15.28 -3.95 1.44
N GLU A 9 -14.25 -3.58 0.70
CA GLU A 9 -13.86 -4.32 -0.48
C GLU A 9 -12.82 -5.36 -0.07
N ARG A 10 -13.05 -6.64 -0.39
CA ARG A 10 -12.08 -7.70 -0.12
C ARG A 10 -11.21 -7.97 -1.34
N LYS A 11 -9.89 -7.88 -1.18
CA LYS A 11 -8.91 -8.36 -2.16
C LYS A 11 -8.40 -9.73 -1.71
N TYR A 12 -8.84 -10.79 -2.37
CA TYR A 12 -8.29 -12.13 -2.15
C TYR A 12 -6.87 -12.21 -2.69
N ILE A 13 -5.96 -12.81 -1.92
CA ILE A 13 -4.55 -12.89 -2.28
C ILE A 13 -4.04 -14.32 -2.23
N THR A 14 -3.11 -14.66 -3.11
CA THR A 14 -2.32 -15.90 -2.99
C THR A 14 -1.30 -15.77 -1.87
N HIS A 15 -0.64 -14.61 -1.83
CA HIS A 15 0.35 -14.23 -0.84
C HIS A 15 0.62 -12.72 -0.87
N ALA A 16 1.31 -12.23 0.15
CA ALA A 16 1.88 -10.90 0.20
C ALA A 16 3.41 -11.01 0.21
N GLU A 17 4.09 -10.10 -0.48
CA GLU A 17 5.55 -10.12 -0.59
C GLU A 17 6.14 -8.70 -0.64
N LEU A 18 7.37 -8.57 -0.14
CA LEU A 18 8.16 -7.36 -0.38
C LEU A 18 8.66 -7.38 -1.83
N HIS A 19 8.45 -6.27 -2.53
CA HIS A 19 9.00 -6.07 -3.86
C HIS A 19 10.53 -5.99 -3.81
N ASP A 20 11.23 -6.44 -4.85
CA ASP A 20 12.71 -6.43 -4.89
C ASP A 20 13.33 -5.03 -4.71
N LEU A 21 12.59 -3.98 -5.11
CA LEU A 21 12.98 -2.58 -4.93
C LEU A 21 12.49 -1.94 -3.62
N PHE A 22 11.91 -2.71 -2.70
CA PHE A 22 11.31 -2.20 -1.46
C PHE A 22 12.28 -1.33 -0.66
N PHE A 23 13.45 -1.87 -0.32
CA PHE A 23 14.48 -1.15 0.43
C PHE A 23 14.97 0.08 -0.33
N VAL A 24 15.28 -0.10 -1.63
CA VAL A 24 15.80 0.96 -2.49
C VAL A 24 14.83 2.15 -2.52
N ILE A 25 13.54 1.90 -2.78
CA ILE A 25 12.56 2.99 -2.89
C ILE A 25 12.29 3.63 -1.52
N SER A 26 12.21 2.85 -0.44
CA SER A 26 12.02 3.38 0.91
C SER A 26 13.15 4.36 1.31
N GLN A 27 14.39 4.03 0.94
CA GLN A 27 15.53 4.94 1.13
C GLN A 27 15.44 6.23 0.30
N HIS A 28 14.93 6.16 -0.93
CA HIS A 28 14.72 7.36 -1.75
C HIS A 28 13.59 8.26 -1.23
N ILE A 29 12.67 7.72 -0.44
CA ILE A 29 11.60 8.46 0.22
C ILE A 29 12.12 9.15 1.48
N GLY A 30 13.02 8.50 2.22
CA GLY A 30 13.73 9.11 3.35
C GLY A 30 14.00 8.16 4.52
N PHE A 31 13.59 6.90 4.44
CA PHE A 31 13.85 5.90 5.48
C PHE A 31 15.31 5.45 5.42
N THR A 32 16.01 5.47 6.54
CA THR A 32 17.32 4.82 6.65
C THR A 32 17.15 3.30 6.72
N ILE A 33 18.25 2.55 6.57
CA ILE A 33 18.19 1.09 6.76
C ILE A 33 17.81 0.75 8.20
N GLU A 34 18.35 1.49 9.18
CA GLU A 34 18.00 1.34 10.60
C GLU A 34 16.50 1.57 10.82
N ASP A 35 15.92 2.62 10.23
CA ASP A 35 14.47 2.84 10.30
C ASP A 35 13.68 1.65 9.74
N ILE A 36 14.13 1.01 8.66
CA ILE A 36 13.42 -0.14 8.07
C ILE A 36 13.59 -1.39 8.94
N GLU A 37 14.80 -1.63 9.46
CA GLU A 37 15.13 -2.75 10.35
C GLU A 37 14.32 -2.69 11.65
N ASP A 38 14.11 -1.49 12.21
CA ASP A 38 13.28 -1.26 13.40
C ASP A 38 11.83 -1.77 13.22
N TYR A 39 11.33 -1.84 11.99
CA TYR A 39 9.99 -2.33 11.66
C TYR A 39 9.97 -3.71 10.99
N GLU A 40 11.10 -4.41 10.89
CA GLU A 40 11.18 -5.69 10.18
C GLU A 40 10.19 -6.72 10.76
N GLU A 41 10.15 -6.84 12.09
CA GLU A 41 9.24 -7.77 12.78
C GLU A 41 7.77 -7.39 12.54
N ASP A 42 7.42 -6.10 12.58
CA ASP A 42 6.06 -5.61 12.36
C ASP A 42 5.59 -5.85 10.91
N ILE A 43 6.48 -5.63 9.94
CA ILE A 43 6.22 -5.92 8.52
C ILE A 43 6.01 -7.42 8.32
N PHE A 44 6.86 -8.26 8.91
CA PHE A 44 6.71 -9.71 8.84
C PHE A 44 5.39 -10.15 9.48
N ASN A 45 5.06 -9.67 10.67
CA ASN A 45 3.80 -9.97 11.35
C ASN A 45 2.57 -9.59 10.51
N LEU A 46 2.64 -8.46 9.80
CA LEU A 46 1.57 -8.02 8.91
C LEU A 46 1.42 -8.93 7.68
N ILE A 47 2.54 -9.33 7.07
CA ILE A 47 2.55 -10.28 5.95
C ILE A 47 1.98 -11.64 6.38
N GLU A 48 2.41 -12.15 7.53
CA GLU A 48 1.91 -13.42 8.07
C GLU A 48 0.41 -13.34 8.37
N LEU A 49 -0.06 -12.23 8.92
CA LEU A 49 -1.49 -11.99 9.15
C LEU A 49 -2.29 -12.01 7.84
N TRP A 50 -1.78 -11.42 6.76
CA TRP A 50 -2.44 -11.49 5.45
C TRP A 50 -2.37 -12.88 4.82
N ARG A 51 -1.26 -13.59 5.00
CA ARG A 51 -1.09 -14.97 4.53
C ARG A 51 -2.08 -15.92 5.21
N GLU A 52 -2.24 -15.80 6.53
CA GLU A 52 -3.18 -16.64 7.28
C GLU A 52 -4.64 -16.36 6.91
N GLN A 53 -4.99 -15.10 6.63
CA GLN A 53 -6.34 -14.72 6.21
C GLN A 53 -6.64 -15.08 4.74
N GLY A 54 -5.64 -15.05 3.86
CA GLY A 54 -5.80 -15.22 2.42
C GLY A 54 -6.46 -14.02 1.72
N TYR A 55 -6.60 -12.88 2.40
CA TYR A 55 -7.16 -11.66 1.84
C TYR A 55 -6.70 -10.40 2.59
N ILE A 56 -6.88 -9.25 1.94
CA ILE A 56 -6.75 -7.91 2.52
C ILE A 56 -8.08 -7.17 2.36
N ASP A 57 -8.69 -6.76 3.46
CA ASP A 57 -9.87 -5.88 3.42
C ASP A 57 -9.41 -4.43 3.15
N ILE A 58 -10.04 -3.79 2.17
CA ILE A 58 -9.92 -2.38 1.83
C ILE A 58 -11.09 -1.64 2.43
N TYR A 59 -10.81 -0.71 3.34
CA TYR A 59 -11.85 0.08 3.99
C TYR A 59 -12.08 1.42 3.28
N ILE A 60 -13.33 1.87 3.28
CA ILE A 60 -13.74 3.17 2.75
C ILE A 60 -13.87 4.17 3.91
N GLU A 61 -14.62 3.81 4.93
CA GLU A 61 -14.92 4.64 6.10
C GLU A 61 -13.83 4.54 7.17
N ASP A 62 -13.43 5.67 7.74
CA ASP A 62 -12.37 5.71 8.76
C ASP A 62 -12.76 4.99 10.05
N SER A 63 -14.05 4.75 10.30
CA SER A 63 -14.54 3.93 11.42
C SER A 63 -14.14 2.45 11.30
N ASP A 64 -13.89 1.99 10.08
CA ASP A 64 -13.53 0.60 9.78
C ASP A 64 -12.02 0.36 9.77
N ARG A 65 -11.24 1.43 9.99
CA ARG A 65 -9.79 1.41 10.08
C ARG A 65 -9.34 0.51 11.24
N ARG A 66 -8.59 -0.52 10.90
CA ARG A 66 -7.96 -1.44 11.85
C ARG A 66 -6.65 -1.98 11.28
N TYR A 67 -5.77 -2.45 12.15
CA TYR A 67 -4.56 -3.16 11.75
C TYR A 67 -4.89 -4.35 10.85
N GLY A 68 -4.07 -4.62 9.84
CA GLY A 68 -4.34 -5.64 8.82
C GLY A 68 -5.24 -5.20 7.68
N ARG A 69 -5.80 -3.97 7.70
CA ARG A 69 -6.55 -3.41 6.57
C ARG A 69 -5.76 -2.35 5.83
N ALA A 70 -6.11 -2.19 4.55
CA ALA A 70 -5.55 -1.15 3.71
C ALA A 70 -6.64 -0.13 3.30
N LYS A 71 -6.20 1.05 2.87
CA LYS A 71 -7.07 2.07 2.28
C LYS A 71 -6.59 2.42 0.89
N SER A 72 -7.51 2.62 -0.04
CA SER A 72 -7.17 3.14 -1.36
C SER A 72 -6.60 4.55 -1.25
N MET A 73 -5.41 4.76 -1.81
CA MET A 73 -4.79 6.08 -1.87
C MET A 73 -5.56 7.01 -2.85
N ALA A 74 -6.30 6.44 -3.80
CA ALA A 74 -7.16 7.17 -4.73
C ALA A 74 -8.45 7.74 -4.09
N SER A 75 -8.68 7.51 -2.78
CA SER A 75 -9.85 8.03 -2.06
C SER A 75 -9.82 9.54 -1.80
N VAL A 76 -8.66 10.20 -2.00
CA VAL A 76 -8.52 11.64 -1.77
C VAL A 76 -8.69 12.46 -3.05
N ARG A 77 -9.15 13.72 -2.93
CA ARG A 77 -9.41 14.61 -4.08
C ARG A 77 -8.15 14.80 -4.95
N ASN A 78 -8.33 14.83 -6.28
CA ASN A 78 -7.27 15.07 -7.28
C ASN A 78 -6.11 14.06 -7.24
N SER A 79 -6.34 12.87 -6.66
CA SER A 79 -5.34 11.79 -6.56
C SER A 79 -5.26 10.94 -7.83
N VAL A 80 -6.37 10.78 -8.56
CA VAL A 80 -6.43 10.11 -9.86
C VAL A 80 -5.81 11.02 -10.94
N PRO A 81 -4.99 10.50 -11.88
CA PRO A 81 -4.68 9.08 -12.08
C PRO A 81 -3.54 8.54 -11.21
N TYR A 82 -2.80 9.41 -10.52
CA TYR A 82 -1.52 9.06 -9.88
C TYR A 82 -1.64 7.94 -8.84
N TYR A 83 -2.70 7.93 -8.03
CA TYR A 83 -2.89 6.95 -6.95
C TYR A 83 -3.79 5.77 -7.30
N LEU A 84 -4.15 5.64 -8.58
CA LEU A 84 -4.96 4.53 -9.04
C LEU A 84 -4.22 3.20 -8.76
N ASN A 85 -4.95 2.23 -8.21
CA ASN A 85 -4.45 0.90 -7.83
C ASN A 85 -3.31 0.89 -6.80
N MET A 86 -3.11 1.98 -6.05
CA MET A 86 -2.24 2.00 -4.88
C MET A 86 -3.04 2.08 -3.59
N TYR A 87 -2.59 1.33 -2.60
CA TYR A 87 -3.20 1.23 -1.29
C TYR A 87 -2.15 1.45 -0.23
N HIS A 88 -2.56 1.88 0.96
CA HIS A 88 -1.66 1.97 2.10
C HIS A 88 -2.20 1.20 3.31
N ALA A 89 -1.32 0.52 4.02
CA ALA A 89 -1.60 -0.17 5.28
C ALA A 89 -0.65 0.32 6.38
N ARG A 90 -1.07 0.19 7.63
CA ARG A 90 -0.27 0.59 8.81
C ARG A 90 0.66 -0.55 9.18
N VAL A 91 1.93 -0.24 9.38
CA VAL A 91 2.94 -1.22 9.80
C VAL A 91 2.71 -1.65 11.24
N VAL A 92 2.45 -0.69 12.13
CA VAL A 92 2.32 -0.93 13.58
C VAL A 92 0.87 -0.81 14.02
N LYS A 93 0.45 -1.71 14.92
CA LYS A 93 -0.90 -1.68 15.50
C LYS A 93 -1.07 -0.48 16.43
N GLY A 94 -2.06 0.36 16.12
CA GLY A 94 -2.41 1.52 16.95
C GLY A 94 -1.69 2.80 16.54
N GLU A 95 -0.68 2.71 15.67
CA GLU A 95 0.12 3.85 15.25
C GLU A 95 -0.34 4.47 13.92
N TYR A 96 0.00 5.75 13.78
CA TYR A 96 -0.32 6.48 12.56
C TYR A 96 0.65 6.19 11.42
N ASP A 97 1.93 6.05 11.72
CA ASP A 97 3.00 5.80 10.79
C ASP A 97 3.94 4.74 11.39
N PRO A 98 4.78 4.07 10.57
CA PRO A 98 4.85 4.19 9.13
C PRO A 98 3.74 3.41 8.38
N LEU A 99 3.65 3.69 7.09
CA LEU A 99 2.76 3.04 6.15
C LEU A 99 3.55 2.15 5.18
N LEU A 100 2.94 1.05 4.76
CA LEU A 100 3.33 0.30 3.57
C LEU A 100 2.46 0.72 2.40
N VAL A 101 3.08 1.06 1.27
CA VAL A 101 2.37 1.19 -0.01
C VAL A 101 2.31 -0.16 -0.71
N ILE A 102 1.12 -0.54 -1.13
CA ILE A 102 0.80 -1.87 -1.67
C ILE A 102 0.11 -1.71 -3.02
N THR A 103 0.47 -2.58 -3.96
CA THR A 103 -0.27 -2.81 -5.21
C THR A 103 -0.74 -4.26 -5.26
N PHE A 104 -1.80 -4.51 -6.04
CA PHE A 104 -2.30 -5.86 -6.29
C PHE A 104 -2.03 -6.23 -7.73
N GLU A 105 -1.29 -7.32 -7.94
CA GLU A 105 -1.00 -7.88 -9.26
C GLU A 105 -1.97 -9.01 -9.58
N ASP A 106 -2.44 -9.06 -10.82
CA ASP A 106 -3.36 -10.10 -11.27
C ASP A 106 -2.66 -11.47 -11.34
N THR A 107 -3.40 -12.53 -11.04
CA THR A 107 -2.97 -13.91 -11.23
C THR A 107 -4.01 -14.69 -12.02
N ASP A 108 -3.61 -15.81 -12.62
CA ASP A 108 -4.54 -16.75 -13.26
C ASP A 108 -5.29 -17.62 -12.23
N GLN A 109 -5.05 -17.43 -10.93
CA GLN A 109 -5.69 -18.20 -9.86
C GLN A 109 -7.01 -17.59 -9.43
N VAL A 110 -7.96 -18.47 -9.10
CA VAL A 110 -9.30 -18.10 -8.64
C VAL A 110 -9.56 -18.80 -7.31
N HIS A 111 -10.01 -18.05 -6.32
CA HIS A 111 -10.39 -18.57 -5.01
C HIS A 111 -11.61 -19.50 -5.16
N PRO A 112 -11.79 -20.53 -4.30
CA PRO A 112 -12.88 -21.51 -4.45
C PRO A 112 -14.30 -20.93 -4.49
N ASP A 113 -14.52 -19.69 -4.02
CA ASP A 113 -15.79 -18.97 -4.10
C ASP A 113 -15.98 -18.18 -5.41
N GLY A 114 -15.04 -18.29 -6.37
CA GLY A 114 -15.11 -17.68 -7.69
C GLY A 114 -14.46 -16.30 -7.80
N HIS A 115 -13.81 -15.81 -6.76
CA HIS A 115 -13.12 -14.51 -6.78
C HIS A 115 -11.70 -14.61 -7.35
N GLU A 116 -11.30 -13.67 -8.20
CA GLU A 116 -9.92 -13.57 -8.69
C GLU A 116 -8.94 -13.40 -7.54
N MET A 117 -7.82 -14.12 -7.59
CA MET A 117 -6.74 -13.97 -6.63
C MET A 117 -5.67 -13.02 -7.16
N LYS A 118 -5.06 -12.26 -6.25
CA LYS A 118 -3.99 -11.31 -6.54
C LYS A 118 -2.71 -11.65 -5.78
N VAL A 119 -1.58 -11.12 -6.22
CA VAL A 119 -0.40 -10.99 -5.34
C VAL A 119 -0.42 -9.60 -4.73
N ALA A 120 -0.31 -9.50 -3.40
CA ALA A 120 -0.11 -8.22 -2.73
C ALA A 120 1.38 -7.86 -2.72
N SER A 121 1.79 -6.96 -3.61
CA SER A 121 3.17 -6.49 -3.70
C SER A 121 3.35 -5.25 -2.80
N ILE A 122 4.16 -5.39 -1.75
CA ILE A 122 4.53 -4.31 -0.83
C ILE A 122 5.70 -3.56 -1.46
N ARG A 123 5.45 -2.31 -1.85
CA ARG A 123 6.32 -1.55 -2.75
C ARG A 123 7.38 -0.74 -2.03
N PHE A 124 7.03 -0.10 -0.92
CA PHE A 124 7.92 0.75 -0.13
C PHE A 124 7.24 1.22 1.16
N MET A 125 8.05 1.73 2.09
CA MET A 125 7.60 2.47 3.27
C MET A 125 7.39 3.95 2.94
N ALA A 126 6.43 4.57 3.62
CA ALA A 126 6.13 5.99 3.57
C ALA A 126 5.53 6.44 4.91
N ILE A 127 5.51 7.75 5.16
CA ILE A 127 4.62 8.33 6.17
C ILE A 127 3.43 9.04 5.52
N HIS A 128 2.42 9.41 6.30
CA HIS A 128 1.25 10.13 5.77
C HIS A 128 1.64 11.40 5.01
N ASP A 129 2.65 12.13 5.48
CA ASP A 129 3.08 13.38 4.85
C ASP A 129 3.74 13.16 3.47
N ASP A 130 4.46 12.05 3.29
CA ASP A 130 5.04 11.66 1.99
C ASP A 130 3.98 11.41 0.92
N LEU A 131 2.79 10.94 1.34
CA LEU A 131 1.72 10.54 0.44
C LEU A 131 0.63 11.63 0.31
N PHE A 132 0.37 12.37 1.38
CA PHE A 132 -0.77 13.26 1.48
C PHE A 132 -0.42 14.71 1.79
N GLY A 133 0.89 15.01 1.84
CA GLY A 133 1.44 16.32 2.11
C GLY A 133 1.34 16.70 3.58
N GLU A 134 2.36 17.40 4.06
CA GLU A 134 2.39 17.96 5.41
C GLU A 134 1.17 18.85 5.67
N GLN A 135 0.67 18.78 6.91
CA GLN A 135 -0.37 19.68 7.40
C GLN A 135 0.18 21.06 7.76
N ASP A 136 1.41 21.11 8.27
CA ASP A 136 2.13 22.35 8.59
C ASP A 136 3.61 22.24 8.16
N PRO A 137 4.03 22.94 7.09
CA PRO A 137 3.26 23.89 6.29
C PRO A 137 2.09 23.23 5.55
N LYS A 138 1.06 24.00 5.21
CA LYS A 138 -0.22 23.57 4.58
C LYS A 138 -0.11 22.97 3.16
N VAL A 139 0.88 22.13 2.91
CA VAL A 139 1.18 21.47 1.62
C VAL A 139 0.01 20.63 1.16
N LYS A 140 -0.65 19.92 2.08
CA LYS A 140 -1.86 19.13 1.82
C LYS A 140 -2.98 19.90 1.10
N PHE A 141 -3.04 21.22 1.31
CA PHE A 141 -4.06 22.09 0.71
C PHE A 141 -3.57 22.85 -0.53
N ASN A 142 -2.31 22.64 -0.94
CA ASN A 142 -1.73 23.21 -2.15
C ASN A 142 -1.78 22.18 -3.28
N ASP A 143 -2.72 22.34 -4.21
CA ASP A 143 -2.93 21.40 -5.33
C ASP A 143 -1.67 21.24 -6.20
N ALA A 144 -0.86 22.29 -6.39
CA ALA A 144 0.36 22.22 -7.19
C ALA A 144 1.43 21.39 -6.49
N ALA A 145 1.64 21.60 -5.19
CA ALA A 145 2.57 20.81 -4.39
C ALA A 145 2.12 19.34 -4.30
N MET A 146 0.84 19.10 -4.01
CA MET A 146 0.26 17.76 -3.98
C MET A 146 0.38 17.02 -5.30
N LYS A 147 0.27 17.72 -6.44
CA LYS A 147 0.49 17.11 -7.76
C LYS A 147 1.94 16.63 -7.92
N GLN A 148 2.93 17.35 -7.39
CA GLN A 148 4.32 16.91 -7.45
C GLN A 148 4.56 15.69 -6.56
N ILE A 149 4.04 15.69 -5.34
CA ILE A 149 4.07 14.54 -4.43
C ILE A 149 3.49 13.30 -5.12
N ARG A 150 2.28 13.41 -5.66
CA ARG A 150 1.59 12.31 -6.34
C ARG A 150 2.36 11.79 -7.55
N LYS A 151 2.94 12.68 -8.35
CA LYS A 151 3.80 12.30 -9.48
C LYS A 151 5.05 11.54 -9.04
N LYS A 152 5.70 11.98 -7.95
CA LYS A 152 6.88 11.31 -7.40
C LYS A 152 6.53 9.89 -6.96
N ILE A 153 5.46 9.73 -6.20
CA ILE A 153 5.00 8.42 -5.72
C ILE A 153 4.57 7.50 -6.88
N ASP A 154 3.81 7.99 -7.87
CA ASP A 154 3.47 7.20 -9.07
C ASP A 154 4.72 6.83 -9.89
N ALA A 155 5.76 7.66 -9.91
CA ALA A 155 7.02 7.33 -10.57
C ALA A 155 7.72 6.13 -9.88
N TYR A 156 7.73 6.07 -8.55
CA TYR A 156 8.26 4.90 -7.82
C TYR A 156 7.45 3.63 -8.08
N ARG A 157 6.11 3.74 -8.11
CA ARG A 157 5.25 2.62 -8.51
C ARG A 157 5.65 2.09 -9.89
N LYS A 158 5.72 2.98 -10.89
CA LYS A 158 6.10 2.62 -12.28
C LYS A 158 7.51 2.04 -12.38
N GLN A 159 8.46 2.55 -11.59
CA GLN A 159 9.81 2.01 -11.56
C GLN A 159 9.81 0.54 -11.15
N GLY A 160 9.04 0.17 -10.13
CA GLY A 160 8.91 -1.24 -9.75
C GLY A 160 8.15 -2.08 -10.79
N ASP A 161 7.14 -1.52 -11.46
CA ASP A 161 6.40 -2.24 -12.50
C ASP A 161 7.33 -2.59 -13.68
N GLN A 162 8.10 -1.59 -14.12
CA GLN A 162 9.11 -1.77 -15.16
C GLN A 162 10.16 -2.80 -14.75
N TYR A 163 10.62 -2.78 -13.51
CA TYR A 163 11.56 -3.78 -12.99
C TYR A 163 10.99 -5.22 -13.09
N ASN A 164 9.72 -5.40 -12.71
CA ASN A 164 9.06 -6.70 -12.83
C ASN A 164 8.92 -7.16 -14.28
N GLU A 165 8.58 -6.26 -15.21
CA GLU A 165 8.50 -6.56 -16.64
C GLU A 165 9.86 -6.99 -17.23
N GLU A 166 10.94 -6.28 -16.89
CA GLU A 166 12.29 -6.59 -17.34
C GLU A 166 12.79 -7.93 -16.79
N LYS A 167 12.47 -8.25 -15.52
CA LYS A 167 12.82 -9.53 -14.90
C LYS A 167 12.08 -10.70 -15.55
N LYS A 168 10.79 -10.54 -15.87
CA LYS A 168 9.98 -11.55 -16.58
C LYS A 168 10.49 -11.80 -18.01
N GLY A 169 10.92 -10.76 -18.71
CA GLY A 169 11.47 -10.88 -20.08
C GLY A 169 12.88 -11.48 -20.16
N SER A 170 13.57 -11.63 -19.01
CA SER A 170 14.92 -12.18 -18.91
C SER A 170 14.96 -13.66 -18.52
N GLN A 171 13.80 -14.29 -18.32
CA GLN A 171 13.62 -15.72 -18.02
C GLN A 171 13.13 -16.48 -19.26
#